data_AF-A0A2V8RHU1-F1
#
_entry.id   AF-A0A2V8RHU1-F1
#
_cell.length_a   1.000
_cell.length_b   1.000
_cell.length_c   1.000
_cell.angle_alpha   90.00
_cell.angle_beta   90.00
_cell.angle_gamma   90.00
#
_symmetry.space_group_name_H-M   'P 1'
#
loop_
_entity.id
_entity.type
_entity.pdbx_description
1 polymer ?
#
loop_
_entity_poly.entity_id
_entity_poly.type
_entity_poly.pdbx_seq_one_letter_code
_entity_poly.pdbx_strand_id
1 'polypeptide(L)'
;MAKQNIFKKQLPLILVAATGILLATIYFVYRGITRNKCDSVFEQTADRVGGSLEVIKIKGSLVLGQEKVQELTEGSQKVALHLKTCCIAQQGGNMNGEQFQSCISGAKDYETRIAQVATSINEAQAAEQQGNTQLAQQKTEQARQSASAATTTEKSLGEMTKTLSAAVPVKAGAEQEANDTILQANTAEMGTNIAGAIAPGDVDFFQFQYRDGKNRRDIVTVHLENKSATYQPMMALYKEDKSLFQDWNGPSAGANQDLWFTAEPGKKYFVAVGSRYGSSGQYILSVSPQKAYDQYEPNDDAFTATAIKFGQSVEANIMDGNDPDFYRLSGVGGNTVNVRLENQSNTLRPMIRILNADKSVAREWVTTNAEGAELAFSFSVTPGQDYFVELGGQYGSMGKYRLSTH
;
A
#
# COMPACT_ATOMS: atom_id res chain seq x y z
N MET A 1 63.94 5.86 37.68
CA MET A 1 63.55 4.88 36.64
C MET A 1 62.13 4.32 36.87
N ALA A 2 61.11 5.16 37.11
CA ALA A 2 59.73 4.70 37.36
C ALA A 2 58.70 5.20 36.30
N LYS A 3 58.92 6.37 35.70
CA LYS A 3 58.03 6.93 34.67
C LYS A 3 58.07 6.18 33.32
N GLN A 4 59.20 5.57 32.96
CA GLN A 4 59.36 4.85 31.69
C GLN A 4 58.59 3.52 31.62
N ASN A 5 58.34 2.87 32.76
CA ASN A 5 57.63 1.58 32.82
C ASN A 5 56.11 1.71 32.76
N ILE A 6 55.55 2.85 33.18
CA ILE A 6 54.10 3.10 33.10
C ILE A 6 53.69 3.38 31.65
N PHE A 7 54.49 4.17 30.93
CA PHE A 7 54.24 4.49 29.52
C PHE A 7 54.27 3.23 28.63
N LYS A 8 55.21 2.31 28.85
CA LYS A 8 55.26 1.03 28.09
C LYS A 8 54.08 0.10 28.38
N LYS A 9 53.55 0.09 29.62
CA LYS A 9 52.40 -0.74 30.00
C LYS A 9 51.06 -0.20 29.48
N GLN A 10 50.93 1.12 29.37
CA GLN A 10 49.70 1.76 28.87
C GLN A 10 49.69 1.97 27.35
N LEU A 11 50.85 1.85 26.69
CA LEU A 11 51.00 1.99 25.25
C LEU A 11 49.98 1.16 24.41
N PRO A 12 49.72 -0.13 24.68
CA PRO A 12 48.73 -0.89 23.92
C PRO A 12 47.30 -0.40 24.15
N LEU A 13 46.96 0.05 25.37
CA LEU A 13 45.63 0.58 25.70
C LEU A 13 45.38 1.93 25.02
N ILE A 14 46.41 2.78 24.98
CA ILE A 14 46.39 4.08 24.29
C ILE A 14 46.29 3.86 22.78
N LEU A 15 46.99 2.87 22.21
CA LEU A 15 46.88 2.49 20.80
C LEU A 15 45.48 2.01 20.44
N VAL A 16 44.84 1.17 21.25
CA VAL A 16 43.48 0.70 21.01
C VAL A 16 42.47 1.85 21.10
N ALA A 17 42.58 2.71 22.11
CA ALA A 17 41.71 3.88 22.25
C ALA A 17 41.90 4.88 21.10
N ALA A 18 43.15 5.16 20.69
CA ALA A 18 43.46 6.04 19.57
C ALA A 18 42.97 5.45 18.24
N THR A 19 43.08 4.14 18.03
CA THR A 19 42.55 3.46 16.83
C THR A 19 41.03 3.48 16.82
N GLY A 20 40.37 3.29 17.97
CA GLY A 20 38.91 3.41 18.09
C GLY A 20 38.40 4.82 17.80
N ILE A 21 39.09 5.85 18.30
CA ILE A 21 38.77 7.26 18.01
C ILE A 21 39.03 7.58 16.53
N LEU A 22 40.12 7.06 15.94
CA LEU A 22 40.45 7.26 14.53
C LEU A 22 39.42 6.59 13.62
N LEU A 23 38.99 5.36 13.93
CA LEU A 23 37.95 4.67 13.18
C LEU A 23 36.59 5.36 13.34
N ALA A 24 36.26 5.85 14.54
CA ALA A 24 35.04 6.63 14.75
C ALA A 24 35.09 7.95 13.95
N THR A 25 36.22 8.67 13.97
CA THR A 25 36.36 9.90 13.17
C THR A 25 36.37 9.63 11.68
N ILE A 26 37.03 8.57 11.20
CA ILE A 26 36.95 8.14 9.79
C ILE A 26 35.51 7.75 9.44
N TYR A 27 34.79 7.06 10.32
CA TYR A 27 33.38 6.71 10.11
C TYR A 27 32.48 7.95 10.09
N PHE A 28 32.67 8.92 10.99
CA PHE A 28 31.93 10.17 11.01
C PHE A 28 32.29 11.08 9.84
N VAL A 29 33.54 11.10 9.39
CA VAL A 29 34.02 11.82 8.20
C VAL A 29 33.48 11.15 6.94
N TYR A 30 33.53 9.83 6.84
CA TYR A 30 32.94 9.05 5.75
C TYR A 30 31.42 9.28 5.68
N ARG A 31 30.72 9.14 6.81
CA ARG A 31 29.27 9.44 6.93
C ARG A 31 28.96 10.91 6.62
N GLY A 32 29.85 11.84 6.96
CA GLY A 32 29.71 13.27 6.65
C GLY A 32 29.98 13.60 5.18
N ILE A 33 30.84 12.83 4.51
CA ILE A 33 31.17 12.97 3.08
C ILE A 33 30.12 12.27 2.20
N THR A 34 29.52 11.16 2.66
CA THR A 34 28.50 10.41 1.91
C THR A 34 27.07 10.86 2.17
N ARG A 35 26.79 11.64 3.22
CA ARG A 35 25.45 12.21 3.44
C ARG A 35 25.21 13.34 2.47
N ASN A 36 24.27 13.15 1.56
CA ASN A 36 23.83 14.22 0.69
C ASN A 36 23.07 15.27 1.53
N LYS A 37 22.96 16.52 1.03
CA LYS A 37 22.23 17.60 1.74
C LYS A 37 20.77 17.23 2.00
N CYS A 38 20.19 16.40 1.15
CA CYS A 38 18.80 15.98 1.23
C CYS A 38 18.51 15.07 2.42
N ASP A 39 19.35 14.07 2.68
CA ASP A 39 19.16 13.11 3.77
C ASP A 39 19.14 13.85 5.11
N SER A 40 20.02 14.84 5.27
CA SER A 40 20.09 15.65 6.50
C SER A 40 18.86 16.53 6.72
N VAL A 41 18.30 17.12 5.65
CA VAL A 41 17.09 17.94 5.72
C VAL A 41 15.87 17.06 5.94
N PHE A 42 15.80 15.93 5.23
CA PHE A 42 14.72 14.97 5.35
C PHE A 42 14.63 14.40 6.76
N GLU A 43 15.73 13.91 7.34
CA GLU A 43 15.77 13.37 8.71
C GLU A 43 15.27 14.42 9.72
N GLN A 44 15.77 15.65 9.65
CA GLN A 44 15.41 16.71 10.59
C GLN A 44 13.93 17.11 10.49
N THR A 45 13.42 17.23 9.27
CA THR A 45 12.02 17.57 9.04
C THR A 45 11.10 16.42 9.44
N ALA A 46 11.48 15.17 9.16
CA ALA A 46 10.72 13.99 9.53
C ALA A 46 10.55 13.86 11.05
N ASP A 47 11.61 14.06 11.83
CA ASP A 47 11.56 13.98 13.29
C ASP A 47 10.60 15.02 13.90
N ARG A 48 10.68 16.27 13.42
CA ARG A 48 9.86 17.37 13.94
C ARG A 48 8.38 17.26 13.52
N VAL A 49 8.15 16.88 12.27
CA VAL A 49 6.81 16.61 11.76
C VAL A 49 6.21 15.41 12.49
N GLY A 50 6.99 14.35 12.73
CA GLY A 50 6.57 13.16 13.47
C GLY A 50 6.02 13.47 14.86
N GLY A 51 6.79 14.20 15.68
CA GLY A 51 6.34 14.60 17.02
C GLY A 51 5.07 15.47 17.01
N SER A 52 4.96 16.37 16.03
CA SER A 52 3.77 17.22 15.87
C SER A 52 2.54 16.42 15.39
N LEU A 53 2.74 15.46 14.48
CA LEU A 53 1.67 14.59 13.99
C LEU A 53 1.13 13.66 15.06
N GLU A 54 1.97 13.21 15.99
CA GLU A 54 1.51 12.40 17.12
C GLU A 54 0.47 13.17 17.96
N VAL A 55 0.75 14.45 18.24
CA VAL A 55 -0.22 15.35 18.90
C VAL A 55 -1.50 15.46 18.09
N ILE A 56 -1.40 15.68 16.77
CA ILE A 56 -2.55 15.84 15.88
C ILE A 56 -3.40 14.56 15.83
N LYS A 57 -2.78 13.38 15.81
CA LYS A 57 -3.49 12.09 15.81
C LYS A 57 -4.23 11.84 17.11
N ILE A 58 -3.60 12.11 18.25
CA ILE A 58 -4.17 11.84 19.57
C ILE A 58 -5.29 12.85 19.90
N LYS A 59 -5.07 14.13 19.59
CA LYS A 59 -5.89 15.24 20.10
C LYS A 59 -6.66 15.98 19.02
N GLY A 60 -6.26 15.90 17.77
CA GLY A 60 -6.77 16.72 16.68
C GLY A 60 -8.15 16.31 16.17
N SER A 61 -8.59 15.07 16.39
CA SER A 61 -9.88 14.60 15.89
C SER A 61 -11.06 15.40 16.46
N LEU A 62 -10.96 15.85 17.71
CA LEU A 62 -11.98 16.67 18.37
C LEU A 62 -12.00 18.12 17.85
N VAL A 63 -10.84 18.64 17.40
CA VAL A 63 -10.65 20.04 16.99
C VAL A 63 -10.85 20.24 15.48
N LEU A 64 -10.28 19.34 14.68
CA LEU A 64 -10.19 19.41 13.22
C LEU A 64 -11.13 18.43 12.51
N GLY A 65 -11.61 17.38 13.20
CA GLY A 65 -12.30 16.25 12.58
C GLY A 65 -11.34 15.18 12.05
N GLN A 66 -11.84 13.94 11.95
CA GLN A 66 -11.05 12.78 11.54
C GLN A 66 -10.49 12.91 10.12
N GLU A 67 -11.31 13.40 9.17
CA GLU A 67 -10.91 13.58 7.77
C GLU A 67 -9.68 14.50 7.65
N LYS A 68 -9.68 15.63 8.36
CA LYS A 68 -8.56 16.58 8.31
C LYS A 68 -7.30 16.01 8.97
N VAL A 69 -7.44 15.26 10.06
CA VAL A 69 -6.30 14.58 10.71
C VAL A 69 -5.68 13.55 9.77
N GLN A 70 -6.52 12.81 9.04
CA GLN A 70 -6.07 11.86 8.02
C GLN A 70 -5.33 12.59 6.89
N GLU A 71 -5.91 13.67 6.34
CA GLU A 71 -5.30 14.45 5.27
C GLU A 71 -3.91 15.01 5.66
N LEU A 72 -3.74 15.51 6.88
CA LEU A 72 -2.43 15.99 7.37
C LEU A 72 -1.42 14.85 7.56
N THR A 73 -1.91 13.67 7.98
CA THR A 73 -1.07 12.49 8.15
C THR A 73 -0.56 12.01 6.79
N GLU A 74 -1.45 11.82 5.82
CA GLU A 74 -1.10 11.45 4.45
C GLU A 74 -0.25 12.52 3.77
N GLY A 75 -0.58 13.80 3.99
CA GLY A 75 0.17 14.94 3.45
C GLY A 75 1.63 14.95 3.88
N SER A 76 1.93 14.54 5.11
CA SER A 76 3.32 14.46 5.60
C SER A 76 4.15 13.42 4.85
N GLN A 77 3.55 12.28 4.51
CA GLN A 77 4.18 11.23 3.74
C GLN A 77 4.41 11.69 2.30
N LYS A 78 3.45 12.44 1.73
CA LYS A 78 3.59 13.04 0.40
C LYS A 78 4.69 14.10 0.35
N VAL A 79 4.77 15.00 1.34
CA VAL A 79 5.86 16.00 1.41
C VAL A 79 7.24 15.34 1.47
N ALA A 80 7.38 14.30 2.27
CA ALA A 80 8.60 13.48 2.33
C ALA A 80 8.98 12.93 0.94
N LEU A 81 8.01 12.35 0.23
CA LEU A 81 8.18 11.83 -1.12
C LEU A 81 8.53 12.93 -2.14
N HIS A 82 7.88 14.09 -2.07
CA HIS A 82 8.15 15.23 -2.95
C HIS A 82 9.58 15.74 -2.75
N LEU A 83 10.02 15.87 -1.49
CA LEU A 83 11.39 16.27 -1.18
C LEU A 83 12.41 15.28 -1.73
N LYS A 84 12.19 13.96 -1.57
CA LYS A 84 13.06 12.93 -2.15
C LYS A 84 13.11 13.04 -3.68
N THR A 85 11.98 13.28 -4.33
CA THR A 85 11.89 13.48 -5.79
C THR A 85 12.72 14.68 -6.24
N CYS A 86 12.61 15.82 -5.56
CA CYS A 86 13.43 17.01 -5.86
C CYS A 86 14.93 16.73 -5.72
N CYS A 87 15.31 15.95 -4.70
CA CYS A 87 16.69 15.58 -4.44
C CYS A 87 17.30 14.74 -5.55
N ILE A 88 16.58 13.73 -6.00
CA ILE A 88 16.98 12.88 -7.12
C ILE A 88 17.06 13.70 -8.40
N ALA A 89 16.06 14.55 -8.66
CA ALA A 89 16.06 15.43 -9.83
C ALA A 89 17.26 16.39 -9.84
N GLN A 90 17.66 16.93 -8.68
CA GLN A 90 18.82 17.79 -8.55
C GLN A 90 20.14 17.03 -8.77
N GLN A 91 20.24 15.79 -8.28
CA GLN A 91 21.41 14.93 -8.49
C GLN A 91 21.54 14.50 -9.95
N GLY A 92 20.42 14.22 -10.62
CA GLY A 92 20.35 13.87 -12.03
C GLY A 92 20.43 15.06 -13.00
N GLY A 93 20.56 16.29 -12.51
CA GLY A 93 20.64 17.51 -13.34
C GLY A 93 19.32 17.94 -13.99
N ASN A 94 18.19 17.33 -13.62
CA ASN A 94 16.85 17.65 -14.11
C ASN A 94 16.17 18.78 -13.33
N MET A 95 16.83 19.29 -12.29
CA MET A 95 16.39 20.42 -11.47
C MET A 95 17.57 21.37 -11.26
N ASN A 96 17.30 22.68 -11.27
CA ASN A 96 18.30 23.70 -10.99
C ASN A 96 18.31 24.09 -9.50
N GLY A 97 19.38 24.79 -9.09
CA GLY A 97 19.57 25.16 -7.68
C GLY A 97 18.44 26.00 -7.08
N GLU A 98 17.80 26.89 -7.86
CA GLU A 98 16.69 27.73 -7.40
C GLU A 98 15.43 26.89 -7.15
N GLN A 99 15.05 26.05 -8.11
CA GLN A 99 13.94 25.10 -7.98
C GLN A 99 14.14 24.16 -6.79
N PHE A 100 15.37 23.68 -6.60
CA PHE A 100 15.71 22.84 -5.47
C PHE A 100 15.61 23.58 -4.13
N GLN A 101 16.03 24.84 -4.07
CA GLN A 101 15.80 25.68 -2.87
C GLN A 101 14.31 25.90 -2.61
N SER A 102 13.49 26.11 -3.64
CA SER A 102 12.03 26.22 -3.48
C SER A 102 11.43 24.95 -2.90
N CYS A 103 11.91 23.77 -3.30
CA CYS A 103 11.45 22.49 -2.76
C CYS A 103 11.81 22.33 -1.27
N ILE A 104 13.05 22.66 -0.88
CA ILE A 104 13.47 22.64 0.53
C ILE A 104 12.64 23.63 1.36
N SER A 105 12.44 24.85 0.85
CA SER A 105 11.66 25.87 1.55
C SER A 105 10.21 25.44 1.73
N GLY A 106 9.58 24.85 0.71
CA GLY A 106 8.22 24.32 0.83
C GLY A 106 8.10 23.22 1.89
N ALA A 107 9.07 22.30 1.99
CA ALA A 107 9.07 21.27 3.02
C ALA A 107 9.22 21.86 4.44
N LYS A 108 10.08 22.87 4.62
CA LYS A 108 10.22 23.60 5.90
C LYS A 108 8.98 24.41 6.26
N ASP A 109 8.32 24.99 5.27
CA ASP A 109 7.05 25.69 5.47
C ASP A 109 5.96 24.72 5.93
N TYR A 110 5.90 23.52 5.33
CA TYR A 110 4.99 22.46 5.76
C TYR A 110 5.26 22.05 7.22
N GLU A 111 6.52 21.79 7.58
CA GLU A 111 6.95 21.49 8.95
C GLU A 111 6.45 22.56 9.95
N THR A 112 6.69 23.83 9.62
CA THR A 112 6.29 24.97 10.45
C THR A 112 4.78 25.00 10.66
N ARG A 113 4.01 24.75 9.60
CA ARG A 113 2.54 24.73 9.67
C ARG A 113 2.01 23.56 10.49
N ILE A 114 2.60 22.38 10.35
CA ILE A 114 2.22 21.20 11.16
C ILE A 114 2.51 21.44 12.64
N ALA A 115 3.64 22.06 12.98
CA ALA A 115 3.94 22.46 14.36
C ALA A 115 2.90 23.47 14.90
N GLN A 116 2.52 24.47 14.10
CA GLN A 116 1.49 25.44 14.46
C GLN A 116 0.12 24.79 14.70
N VAL A 117 -0.25 23.79 13.90
CA VAL A 117 -1.48 22.99 14.12
C VAL A 117 -1.42 22.29 15.47
N ALA A 118 -0.33 21.57 15.76
CA ALA A 118 -0.16 20.84 17.01
C ALA A 118 -0.20 21.76 18.25
N THR A 119 0.51 22.89 18.19
CA THR A 119 0.46 23.92 19.25
C THR A 119 -0.95 24.44 19.45
N SER A 120 -1.64 24.80 18.37
CA SER A 120 -3.00 25.38 18.43
C SER A 120 -4.02 24.37 18.99
N ILE A 121 -3.88 23.08 18.67
CA ILE A 121 -4.70 22.00 19.26
C ILE A 121 -4.49 21.91 20.77
N ASN A 122 -3.22 21.88 21.22
CA ASN A 122 -2.91 21.83 22.65
C ASN A 122 -3.47 23.03 23.41
N GLU A 123 -3.33 24.24 22.83
CA GLU A 123 -3.85 25.47 23.43
C GLU A 123 -5.38 25.50 23.45
N ALA A 124 -6.04 25.01 22.40
CA ALA A 124 -7.51 24.91 22.36
C ALA A 124 -8.02 23.98 23.47
N GLN A 125 -7.44 22.79 23.62
CA GLN A 125 -7.83 21.84 24.66
C GLN A 125 -7.55 22.35 26.07
N ALA A 126 -6.41 23.02 26.28
CA ALA A 126 -6.10 23.64 27.57
C ALA A 126 -7.11 24.74 27.92
N ALA A 127 -7.51 25.56 26.94
CA ALA A 127 -8.53 26.59 27.12
C ALA A 127 -9.91 26.00 27.43
N GLU A 128 -10.29 24.90 26.78
CA GLU A 128 -11.54 24.17 27.09
C GLU A 128 -11.54 23.64 28.52
N GLN A 129 -10.44 23.02 28.96
CA GLN A 129 -10.30 22.52 30.34
C GLN A 129 -10.38 23.65 31.39
N GLN A 130 -9.99 24.86 31.02
CA GLN A 130 -10.08 26.06 31.86
C GLN A 130 -11.44 26.77 31.76
N GLY A 131 -12.37 26.27 30.94
CA GLY A 131 -13.67 26.90 30.68
C GLY A 131 -13.59 28.20 29.84
N ASN A 132 -12.42 28.52 29.28
CA ASN A 132 -12.22 29.71 28.45
C ASN A 132 -12.68 29.45 27.00
N THR A 133 -13.98 29.56 26.79
CA THR A 133 -14.64 29.22 25.51
C THR A 133 -14.17 30.13 24.35
N GLN A 134 -13.90 31.42 24.62
CA GLN A 134 -13.42 32.34 23.58
C GLN A 134 -12.01 31.96 23.09
N LEU A 135 -11.09 31.68 24.01
CA LEU A 135 -9.74 31.26 23.66
C LEU A 135 -9.75 29.89 22.98
N ALA A 136 -10.59 28.96 23.44
CA ALA A 136 -10.76 27.65 22.81
C ALA A 136 -11.21 27.77 21.34
N GLN A 137 -12.21 28.61 21.06
CA GLN A 137 -12.70 28.87 19.71
C GLN A 137 -11.63 29.52 18.84
N GLN A 138 -10.92 30.53 19.37
CA GLN A 138 -9.84 31.21 18.65
C GLN A 138 -8.72 30.24 18.25
N LYS A 139 -8.30 29.36 19.17
CA LYS A 139 -7.23 28.40 18.91
C LYS A 139 -7.66 27.25 18.02
N THR A 140 -8.92 26.85 18.09
CA THR A 140 -9.52 25.92 17.13
C THR A 140 -9.47 26.47 15.70
N GLU A 141 -9.84 27.74 15.52
CA GLU A 141 -9.81 28.37 14.19
C GLU A 141 -8.37 28.54 13.68
N GLN A 142 -7.43 28.93 14.55
CA GLN A 142 -6.00 28.99 14.22
C GLN A 142 -5.45 27.63 13.78
N ALA A 143 -5.87 26.54 14.44
CA ALA A 143 -5.52 25.18 14.05
C ALA A 143 -6.05 24.83 12.65
N ARG A 144 -7.31 25.17 12.34
CA ARG A 144 -7.92 24.92 11.01
C ARG A 144 -7.25 25.68 9.89
N GLN A 145 -6.91 26.95 10.11
CA GLN A 145 -6.21 27.77 9.13
C GLN A 145 -4.81 27.22 8.85
N SER A 146 -4.07 26.86 9.91
CA SER A 146 -2.74 26.26 9.79
C SER A 146 -2.80 24.91 9.06
N ALA A 147 -3.81 24.08 9.34
CA ALA A 147 -4.03 22.79 8.69
C ALA A 147 -4.34 22.95 7.19
N SER A 148 -5.20 23.91 6.85
CA SER A 148 -5.53 24.21 5.45
C SER A 148 -4.31 24.72 4.69
N ALA A 149 -3.51 25.58 5.32
CA ALA A 149 -2.27 26.07 4.70
C ALA A 149 -1.20 24.97 4.55
N ALA A 150 -1.11 24.03 5.50
CA ALA A 150 -0.24 22.86 5.39
C ALA A 150 -0.63 22.02 4.16
N THR A 151 -1.92 21.76 4.01
CA THR A 151 -2.50 21.05 2.85
C THR A 151 -2.15 21.75 1.53
N THR A 152 -2.30 23.08 1.46
CA THR A 152 -1.92 23.85 0.25
C THR A 152 -0.42 23.78 -0.05
N THR A 153 0.42 23.77 0.99
CA THR A 153 1.87 23.65 0.84
C THR A 153 2.25 22.28 0.25
N GLU A 154 1.64 21.21 0.76
CA GLU A 154 1.81 19.86 0.18
C GLU A 154 1.40 19.81 -1.29
N LYS A 155 0.22 20.34 -1.63
CA LYS A 155 -0.26 20.37 -3.02
C LYS A 155 0.68 21.14 -3.95
N SER A 156 1.23 22.26 -3.47
CA SER A 156 2.17 23.08 -4.25
C SER A 156 3.49 22.34 -4.51
N LEU A 157 4.00 21.62 -3.52
CA LEU A 157 5.16 20.73 -3.70
C LEU A 157 4.85 19.61 -4.70
N GLY A 158 3.65 19.02 -4.62
CA GLY A 158 3.23 17.97 -5.56
C GLY A 158 3.15 18.43 -7.01
N GLU A 159 2.63 19.63 -7.28
CA GLU A 159 2.62 20.17 -8.65
C GLU A 159 4.04 20.49 -9.16
N MET A 160 4.96 20.91 -8.28
CA MET A 160 6.37 21.11 -8.65
C MET A 160 7.03 19.79 -9.07
N THR A 161 6.82 18.72 -8.31
CA THR A 161 7.47 17.42 -8.55
C THR A 161 6.83 16.63 -9.68
N LYS A 162 5.58 16.91 -10.04
CA LYS A 162 4.85 16.27 -11.15
C LYS A 162 5.58 16.33 -12.50
N THR A 163 6.29 17.43 -12.74
CA THR A 163 7.07 17.61 -13.98
C THR A 163 8.42 16.86 -13.97
N LEU A 164 8.88 16.46 -12.79
CA LEU A 164 10.16 15.78 -12.54
C LEU A 164 10.01 14.25 -12.42
N SER A 165 8.76 13.79 -12.34
CA SER A 165 8.38 12.41 -12.03
C SER A 165 7.75 11.71 -13.23
N ALA A 166 8.26 11.98 -14.43
CA ALA A 166 7.81 11.25 -15.60
C ALA A 166 8.24 9.78 -15.45
N ALA A 167 7.25 8.89 -15.37
CA ALA A 167 7.49 7.45 -15.34
C ALA A 167 8.25 7.03 -16.61
N VAL A 168 9.43 6.46 -16.44
CA VAL A 168 10.27 6.00 -17.55
C VAL A 168 9.91 4.55 -17.89
N PRO A 169 9.58 4.20 -19.14
CA PRO A 169 9.32 2.81 -19.49
C PRO A 169 10.56 1.94 -19.30
N VAL A 170 10.39 0.73 -18.77
CA VAL A 170 11.42 -0.31 -18.79
C VAL A 170 11.88 -0.52 -20.23
N LYS A 171 13.19 -0.63 -20.42
CA LYS A 171 13.80 -0.75 -21.75
C LYS A 171 14.62 -2.03 -21.84
N ALA A 172 14.35 -2.83 -22.88
CA ALA A 172 15.03 -4.09 -23.14
C ALA A 172 15.05 -5.06 -21.96
N GLY A 173 13.99 -5.08 -21.14
CA GLY A 173 13.87 -5.98 -19.98
C GLY A 173 14.76 -5.60 -18.80
N ALA A 174 15.20 -4.34 -18.70
CA ALA A 174 15.98 -3.84 -17.58
C ALA A 174 15.37 -2.54 -17.04
N GLU A 175 15.50 -2.34 -15.73
CA GLU A 175 15.13 -1.09 -15.06
C GLU A 175 15.86 0.12 -15.65
N GLN A 176 15.33 1.31 -15.38
CA GLN A 176 15.89 2.58 -15.83
C GLN A 176 15.99 3.55 -14.65
N GLU A 177 17.21 3.92 -14.28
CA GLU A 177 17.42 4.91 -13.24
C GLU A 177 17.22 6.35 -13.72
N ALA A 178 16.75 7.28 -12.88
CA ALA A 178 16.38 7.07 -11.47
C ALA A 178 14.94 6.56 -11.30
N ASN A 179 14.73 5.56 -10.46
CA ASN A 179 13.40 5.02 -10.14
C ASN A 179 13.14 4.93 -8.61
N ASP A 180 13.91 5.66 -7.79
CA ASP A 180 13.96 5.47 -6.33
C ASP A 180 12.70 5.92 -5.56
N THR A 181 11.69 6.42 -6.28
CA THR A 181 10.45 6.94 -5.72
C THR A 181 9.25 6.43 -6.48
N ILE A 182 8.12 6.26 -5.78
CA ILE A 182 6.86 5.85 -6.41
C ILE A 182 6.38 6.80 -7.51
N LEU A 183 6.83 8.07 -7.50
CA LEU A 183 6.52 9.02 -8.56
C LEU A 183 7.39 8.80 -9.81
N GLN A 184 8.61 8.30 -9.66
CA GLN A 184 9.55 8.02 -10.74
C GLN A 184 9.52 6.57 -11.22
N ALA A 185 8.54 5.79 -10.74
CA ALA A 185 8.45 4.36 -10.99
C ALA A 185 8.59 4.02 -12.48
N ASN A 186 9.41 3.00 -12.79
CA ASN A 186 9.51 2.52 -14.15
C ASN A 186 8.19 1.90 -14.61
N THR A 187 7.69 2.27 -15.79
CA THR A 187 6.48 1.66 -16.33
C THR A 187 6.81 0.37 -17.04
N ALA A 188 6.11 -0.71 -16.71
CA ALA A 188 6.26 -2.01 -17.36
C ALA A 188 4.91 -2.68 -17.59
N GLU A 189 4.88 -3.58 -18.58
CA GLU A 189 3.73 -4.42 -18.86
C GLU A 189 3.75 -5.65 -17.93
N MET A 190 2.58 -6.09 -17.51
CA MET A 190 2.49 -7.33 -16.74
C MET A 190 2.92 -8.53 -17.61
N GLY A 191 3.63 -9.49 -17.01
CA GLY A 191 4.20 -10.67 -17.66
C GLY A 191 5.62 -10.49 -18.20
N THR A 192 6.21 -9.29 -18.10
CA THR A 192 7.62 -9.08 -18.49
C THR A 192 8.57 -9.42 -17.34
N ASN A 193 9.73 -9.99 -17.68
CA ASN A 193 10.86 -10.11 -16.77
C ASN A 193 11.72 -8.84 -16.85
N ILE A 194 12.01 -8.26 -15.69
CA ILE A 194 12.73 -7.00 -15.56
C ILE A 194 13.98 -7.26 -14.70
N ALA A 195 15.16 -7.13 -15.27
CA ALA A 195 16.40 -7.17 -14.53
C ALA A 195 16.63 -5.84 -13.79
N GLY A 196 17.03 -5.93 -12.53
CA GLY A 196 17.40 -4.77 -11.72
C GLY A 196 18.48 -5.08 -10.69
N ALA A 197 18.94 -4.05 -9.97
CA ALA A 197 20.00 -4.16 -8.98
C ALA A 197 19.87 -3.12 -7.86
N ILE A 198 19.71 -3.60 -6.63
CA ILE A 198 19.65 -2.74 -5.44
C ILE A 198 21.05 -2.43 -4.91
N ALA A 199 21.37 -1.15 -4.74
CA ALA A 199 22.49 -0.66 -3.95
C ALA A 199 22.11 -0.42 -2.46
N PRO A 200 23.07 -0.23 -1.54
CA PRO A 200 22.74 0.10 -0.15
C PRO A 200 21.97 1.43 -0.03
N GLY A 201 20.74 1.36 0.50
CA GLY A 201 19.85 2.54 0.65
C GLY A 201 18.95 2.82 -0.57
N ASP A 202 19.09 2.00 -1.60
CA ASP A 202 18.35 2.07 -2.86
C ASP A 202 16.99 1.37 -2.78
N VAL A 203 16.02 1.85 -3.57
CA VAL A 203 14.66 1.29 -3.63
C VAL A 203 14.07 1.51 -5.01
N ASP A 204 13.97 0.46 -5.81
CA ASP A 204 13.48 0.55 -7.18
C ASP A 204 11.95 0.50 -7.21
N PHE A 205 11.28 1.49 -7.83
CA PHE A 205 9.85 1.46 -8.03
C PHE A 205 9.46 1.10 -9.47
N PHE A 206 8.43 0.26 -9.60
CA PHE A 206 7.83 -0.15 -10.86
C PHE A 206 6.33 0.08 -10.84
N GLN A 207 5.76 0.57 -11.94
CA GLN A 207 4.33 0.76 -12.14
C GLN A 207 3.82 -0.22 -13.20
N PHE A 208 2.75 -0.93 -12.85
CA PHE A 208 2.03 -1.86 -13.74
C PHE A 208 0.57 -1.44 -13.81
N GLN A 209 -0.06 -1.65 -14.97
CA GLN A 209 -1.50 -1.51 -15.11
C GLN A 209 -2.12 -2.87 -15.43
N TYR A 210 -3.07 -3.29 -14.61
CA TYR A 210 -3.81 -4.52 -14.89
C TYR A 210 -4.90 -4.25 -15.93
N ARG A 211 -4.97 -5.11 -16.94
CA ARG A 211 -5.91 -5.00 -18.06
C ARG A 211 -6.46 -6.37 -18.40
N ASP A 212 -7.78 -6.50 -18.40
CA ASP A 212 -8.50 -7.65 -18.94
C ASP A 212 -9.57 -7.17 -19.93
N GLY A 213 -9.66 -7.83 -21.08
CA GLY A 213 -10.56 -7.44 -22.17
C GLY A 213 -12.05 -7.57 -21.85
N LYS A 214 -12.42 -8.27 -20.77
CA LYS A 214 -13.80 -8.41 -20.29
C LYS A 214 -14.03 -7.68 -18.96
N ASN A 215 -13.10 -6.83 -18.54
CA ASN A 215 -13.20 -6.08 -17.28
C ASN A 215 -13.37 -7.00 -16.05
N ARG A 216 -12.63 -8.11 -16.01
CA ARG A 216 -12.62 -9.05 -14.87
C ARG A 216 -11.43 -8.77 -13.95
N ARG A 217 -11.62 -8.98 -12.65
CA ARG A 217 -10.52 -9.04 -11.69
C ARG A 217 -9.72 -10.31 -11.85
N ASP A 218 -8.52 -10.34 -11.29
CA ASP A 218 -7.66 -11.51 -11.33
C ASP A 218 -6.69 -11.52 -10.15
N ILE A 219 -6.22 -12.71 -9.79
CA ILE A 219 -5.08 -12.86 -8.91
C ILE A 219 -3.82 -12.56 -9.73
N VAL A 220 -2.98 -11.66 -9.22
CA VAL A 220 -1.68 -11.31 -9.80
C VAL A 220 -0.58 -11.73 -8.85
N THR A 221 0.45 -12.38 -9.38
CA THR A 221 1.65 -12.77 -8.63
C THR A 221 2.81 -11.83 -8.97
N VAL A 222 3.42 -11.26 -7.94
CA VAL A 222 4.69 -10.53 -8.00
C VAL A 222 5.78 -11.51 -7.58
N HIS A 223 6.64 -11.88 -8.51
CA HIS A 223 7.77 -12.77 -8.28
C HIS A 223 9.08 -12.00 -8.42
N LEU A 224 9.93 -12.09 -7.40
CA LEU A 224 11.30 -11.62 -7.41
C LEU A 224 12.25 -12.82 -7.35
N GLU A 225 12.95 -13.05 -8.45
CA GLU A 225 14.04 -14.01 -8.52
C GLU A 225 15.34 -13.33 -8.05
N ASN A 226 15.89 -13.80 -6.94
CA ASN A 226 17.10 -13.24 -6.36
C ASN A 226 18.32 -13.81 -7.08
N LYS A 227 19.17 -12.94 -7.66
CA LYS A 227 20.40 -13.34 -8.36
C LYS A 227 21.65 -13.18 -7.49
N SER A 228 21.50 -12.92 -6.19
CA SER A 228 22.59 -12.71 -5.24
C SER A 228 22.40 -13.56 -3.99
N ALA A 229 23.42 -14.33 -3.61
CA ALA A 229 23.38 -15.17 -2.41
C ALA A 229 23.32 -14.38 -1.08
N THR A 230 23.63 -13.07 -1.10
CA THR A 230 23.71 -12.23 0.10
C THR A 230 22.62 -11.16 0.17
N TYR A 231 21.96 -10.87 -0.96
CA TYR A 231 20.89 -9.89 -1.01
C TYR A 231 19.68 -10.39 -0.21
N GLN A 232 19.15 -9.52 0.65
CA GLN A 232 17.91 -9.74 1.40
C GLN A 232 16.85 -8.77 0.86
N PRO A 233 16.03 -9.19 -0.12
CA PRO A 233 15.04 -8.30 -0.72
C PRO A 233 13.95 -7.93 0.28
N MET A 234 13.41 -6.72 0.14
CA MET A 234 12.13 -6.32 0.71
C MET A 234 11.25 -5.88 -0.45
N MET A 235 9.97 -6.26 -0.45
CA MET A 235 9.01 -5.81 -1.45
C MET A 235 7.85 -5.10 -0.79
N ALA A 236 7.34 -4.06 -1.43
CA ALA A 236 6.08 -3.42 -1.03
C ALA A 236 5.20 -3.16 -2.26
N LEU A 237 3.91 -3.40 -2.10
CA LEU A 237 2.87 -3.16 -3.10
C LEU A 237 2.05 -1.95 -2.69
N TYR A 238 1.82 -1.04 -3.63
CA TYR A 238 0.99 0.15 -3.44
C TYR A 238 -0.13 0.19 -4.47
N LYS A 239 -1.25 0.81 -4.09
CA LYS A 239 -2.42 1.02 -4.95
C LYS A 239 -2.22 2.23 -5.86
N GLU A 240 -3.18 2.46 -6.76
CA GLU A 240 -3.21 3.60 -7.69
C GLU A 240 -3.08 4.97 -7.00
N ASP A 241 -3.69 5.11 -5.81
CA ASP A 241 -3.62 6.30 -4.96
C ASP A 241 -2.30 6.42 -4.17
N LYS A 242 -1.37 5.48 -4.35
CA LYS A 242 -0.06 5.36 -3.68
C LYS A 242 -0.14 5.01 -2.20
N SER A 243 -1.31 4.62 -1.70
CA SER A 243 -1.42 4.00 -0.38
C SER A 243 -0.73 2.64 -0.37
N LEU A 244 -0.08 2.31 0.74
CA LEU A 244 0.52 0.98 0.93
C LEU A 244 -0.61 -0.06 0.94
N PHE A 245 -0.48 -1.07 0.09
CA PHE A 245 -1.41 -2.19 0.03
C PHE A 245 -0.90 -3.36 0.88
N GLN A 246 0.33 -3.80 0.63
CA GLN A 246 0.98 -4.90 1.35
C GLN A 246 2.49 -4.65 1.37
N ASP A 247 3.19 -5.06 2.43
CA ASP A 247 4.64 -5.10 2.48
C ASP A 247 5.13 -6.48 2.92
N TRP A 248 6.29 -6.87 2.42
CA TRP A 248 6.84 -8.20 2.63
C TRP A 248 8.34 -8.15 2.87
N ASN A 249 8.74 -8.79 3.96
CA ASN A 249 10.13 -9.02 4.33
C ASN A 249 10.46 -10.45 3.95
N GLY A 250 11.16 -10.67 2.84
CA GLY A 250 11.33 -12.05 2.41
C GLY A 250 12.34 -12.87 3.19
N PRO A 251 12.42 -14.16 2.84
CA PRO A 251 12.90 -15.18 3.74
C PRO A 251 14.40 -15.37 3.60
N SER A 252 15.20 -14.80 4.52
CA SER A 252 16.66 -14.96 4.57
C SER A 252 17.43 -14.51 3.31
N ALA A 253 18.76 -14.40 3.42
CA ALA A 253 19.60 -13.95 2.31
C ALA A 253 19.59 -14.95 1.14
N GLY A 254 19.50 -14.44 -0.08
CA GLY A 254 19.57 -15.24 -1.30
C GLY A 254 18.28 -15.94 -1.72
N ALA A 255 17.19 -15.83 -0.96
CA ALA A 255 15.93 -16.42 -1.37
C ALA A 255 15.18 -15.55 -2.39
N ASN A 256 14.45 -16.23 -3.27
CA ASN A 256 13.39 -15.66 -4.09
C ASN A 256 12.21 -15.22 -3.21
N GLN A 257 11.35 -14.37 -3.75
CA GLN A 257 10.15 -13.91 -3.07
C GLN A 257 8.94 -13.92 -3.99
N ASP A 258 7.81 -14.31 -3.42
CA ASP A 258 6.52 -14.27 -4.08
C ASP A 258 5.53 -13.51 -3.19
N LEU A 259 4.79 -12.61 -3.82
CA LEU A 259 3.61 -11.95 -3.24
C LEU A 259 2.46 -12.07 -4.23
N TRP A 260 1.24 -12.14 -3.74
CA TRP A 260 0.06 -12.13 -4.60
C TRP A 260 -0.97 -11.12 -4.09
N PHE A 261 -1.80 -10.63 -5.01
CA PHE A 261 -2.90 -9.72 -4.71
C PHE A 261 -3.98 -9.85 -5.78
N THR A 262 -5.20 -9.46 -5.45
CA THR A 262 -6.29 -9.34 -6.43
C THR A 262 -6.21 -7.98 -7.11
N ALA A 263 -6.10 -7.98 -8.44
CA ALA A 263 -6.04 -6.78 -9.26
C ALA A 263 -7.42 -6.43 -9.83
N GLU A 264 -7.78 -5.15 -9.68
CA GLU A 264 -9.00 -4.56 -10.21
C GLU A 264 -8.78 -4.11 -11.66
N PRO A 265 -9.71 -4.40 -12.59
CA PRO A 265 -9.52 -4.10 -14.01
C PRO A 265 -9.29 -2.61 -14.25
N GLY A 266 -8.28 -2.30 -15.07
CA GLY A 266 -7.91 -0.93 -15.44
C GLY A 266 -7.11 -0.18 -14.38
N LYS A 267 -6.92 -0.73 -13.17
CA LYS A 267 -6.17 -0.09 -12.09
C LYS A 267 -4.67 -0.23 -12.24
N LYS A 268 -3.97 0.79 -11.71
CA LYS A 268 -2.51 0.80 -11.58
C LYS A 268 -2.08 0.30 -10.21
N TYR A 269 -0.95 -0.39 -10.20
CA TYR A 269 -0.29 -0.90 -9.01
C TYR A 269 1.20 -0.55 -9.09
N PHE A 270 1.80 -0.30 -7.94
CA PHE A 270 3.23 -0.02 -7.85
C PHE A 270 3.92 -1.05 -6.97
N VAL A 271 5.04 -1.59 -7.45
CA VAL A 271 5.90 -2.50 -6.70
C VAL A 271 7.19 -1.75 -6.36
N ALA A 272 7.54 -1.69 -5.08
CA ALA A 272 8.83 -1.24 -4.61
C ALA A 272 9.69 -2.46 -4.30
N VAL A 273 10.93 -2.48 -4.78
CA VAL A 273 11.95 -3.46 -4.45
C VAL A 273 13.03 -2.73 -3.66
N GLY A 274 13.39 -3.22 -2.48
CA GLY A 274 14.40 -2.60 -1.63
C GLY A 274 15.27 -3.65 -0.94
N SER A 275 16.05 -3.23 0.05
CA SER A 275 16.92 -4.13 0.80
C SER A 275 16.71 -4.06 2.31
N ARG A 276 16.81 -5.22 2.94
CA ARG A 276 16.98 -5.31 4.39
C ARG A 276 18.44 -5.04 4.75
N TYR A 277 18.65 -4.30 5.83
CA TYR A 277 19.97 -4.02 6.41
C TYR A 277 20.97 -3.35 5.45
N GLY A 278 20.49 -2.67 4.41
CA GLY A 278 21.34 -2.10 3.36
C GLY A 278 22.10 -3.16 2.56
N SER A 279 21.58 -4.39 2.49
CA SER A 279 22.10 -5.41 1.57
C SER A 279 21.95 -4.97 0.12
N SER A 280 22.69 -5.60 -0.79
CA SER A 280 22.68 -5.24 -2.21
C SER A 280 22.77 -6.49 -3.07
N GLY A 281 22.29 -6.38 -4.30
CA GLY A 281 22.37 -7.46 -5.27
C GLY A 281 21.42 -7.29 -6.44
N GLN A 282 21.62 -8.15 -7.43
CA GLN A 282 20.82 -8.20 -8.64
C GLN A 282 19.57 -9.07 -8.43
N TYR A 283 18.51 -8.76 -9.17
CA TYR A 283 17.26 -9.51 -9.17
C TYR A 283 16.61 -9.52 -10.55
N ILE A 284 15.63 -10.41 -10.73
CA ILE A 284 14.66 -10.34 -11.82
C ILE A 284 13.27 -10.20 -11.21
N LEU A 285 12.54 -9.15 -11.56
CA LEU A 285 11.15 -8.92 -11.16
C LEU A 285 10.22 -9.35 -12.29
N SER A 286 9.12 -10.01 -11.94
CA SER A 286 8.00 -10.27 -12.85
C SER A 286 6.67 -10.09 -12.11
N VAL A 287 5.68 -9.52 -12.80
CA VAL A 287 4.32 -9.31 -12.27
C VAL A 287 3.33 -9.93 -13.24
N SER A 288 2.72 -11.05 -12.87
CA SER A 288 2.02 -11.93 -13.79
C SER A 288 0.57 -12.21 -13.36
N PRO A 289 -0.44 -11.87 -14.19
CA PRO A 289 -1.83 -12.27 -13.98
C PRO A 289 -1.97 -13.78 -14.09
N GLN A 290 -2.72 -14.39 -13.17
CA GLN A 290 -2.86 -15.84 -13.06
C GLN A 290 -4.06 -16.39 -13.84
N LYS A 291 -4.97 -15.53 -14.29
CA LYS A 291 -6.26 -15.89 -14.89
C LYS A 291 -7.05 -16.83 -13.99
N ALA A 292 -7.13 -16.48 -12.71
CA ALA A 292 -7.82 -17.21 -11.66
C ALA A 292 -9.34 -16.99 -11.66
N TYR A 293 -9.84 -15.99 -12.38
CA TYR A 293 -11.28 -15.80 -12.62
C TYR A 293 -11.88 -17.00 -13.35
N ASP A 294 -13.15 -17.26 -13.13
CA ASP A 294 -13.89 -18.26 -13.92
C ASP A 294 -14.57 -17.63 -15.15
N GLN A 295 -15.43 -18.43 -15.81
CA GLN A 295 -16.07 -18.06 -17.07
C GLN A 295 -17.30 -17.16 -16.91
N TYR A 296 -17.85 -17.05 -15.70
CA TYR A 296 -19.07 -16.29 -15.39
C TYR A 296 -18.78 -14.84 -14.98
N GLU A 297 -17.53 -14.52 -14.73
CA GLU A 297 -17.07 -13.17 -14.40
C GLU A 297 -17.19 -12.18 -15.57
N PRO A 298 -17.50 -10.89 -15.30
CA PRO A 298 -17.75 -10.29 -13.99
C PRO A 298 -19.20 -10.49 -13.51
N ASN A 299 -19.39 -10.95 -12.28
CA ASN A 299 -20.71 -11.14 -11.65
C ASN A 299 -20.75 -10.79 -10.16
N ASP A 300 -19.92 -9.82 -9.75
CA ASP A 300 -19.73 -9.37 -8.36
C ASP A 300 -20.93 -8.65 -7.71
N ASP A 301 -22.00 -8.39 -8.47
CA ASP A 301 -23.17 -7.70 -7.96
C ASP A 301 -24.48 -8.13 -8.64
N ALA A 302 -25.61 -7.81 -8.00
CA ALA A 302 -26.91 -8.26 -8.48
C ALA A 302 -27.38 -7.61 -9.80
N PHE A 303 -26.73 -6.55 -10.28
CA PHE A 303 -26.97 -5.94 -11.61
C PHE A 303 -26.11 -6.58 -12.70
N THR A 304 -24.94 -7.14 -12.34
CA THR A 304 -24.05 -7.89 -13.23
C THR A 304 -24.25 -9.41 -13.16
N ALA A 305 -25.16 -9.87 -12.29
CA ALA A 305 -25.47 -11.27 -12.06
C ALA A 305 -25.58 -12.14 -13.34
N THR A 306 -24.87 -13.26 -13.34
CA THR A 306 -24.86 -14.19 -14.47
C THR A 306 -26.16 -14.98 -14.54
N ALA A 307 -26.84 -14.92 -15.69
CA ALA A 307 -28.08 -15.64 -15.90
C ALA A 307 -27.82 -17.16 -16.01
N ILE A 308 -28.48 -17.94 -15.16
CA ILE A 308 -28.42 -19.41 -15.16
C ILE A 308 -29.82 -20.00 -15.37
N LYS A 309 -29.87 -21.22 -15.91
CA LYS A 309 -31.12 -21.96 -16.11
C LYS A 309 -31.37 -22.94 -14.98
N PHE A 310 -32.64 -23.25 -14.76
CA PHE A 310 -33.04 -24.38 -13.95
C PHE A 310 -32.43 -25.68 -14.45
N GLY A 311 -31.94 -26.51 -13.53
CA GLY A 311 -31.23 -27.75 -13.85
C GLY A 311 -29.76 -27.55 -14.24
N GLN A 312 -29.29 -26.31 -14.37
CA GLN A 312 -27.89 -26.04 -14.72
C GLN A 312 -26.98 -26.28 -13.50
N SER A 313 -25.85 -26.95 -13.77
CA SER A 313 -24.73 -27.01 -12.85
C SER A 313 -23.69 -25.98 -13.27
N VAL A 314 -23.17 -25.24 -12.30
CA VAL A 314 -22.23 -24.13 -12.45
C VAL A 314 -20.97 -24.49 -11.68
N GLU A 315 -19.83 -24.54 -12.35
CA GLU A 315 -18.51 -24.70 -11.73
C GLU A 315 -17.76 -23.37 -11.82
N ALA A 316 -17.40 -22.81 -10.67
CA ALA A 316 -16.93 -21.44 -10.49
C ALA A 316 -16.01 -21.34 -9.26
N ASN A 317 -15.46 -20.16 -8.98
CA ASN A 317 -14.61 -19.96 -7.80
C ASN A 317 -14.65 -18.55 -7.23
N ILE A 318 -14.60 -18.49 -5.90
CA ILE A 318 -14.39 -17.24 -5.15
C ILE A 318 -12.89 -16.99 -5.02
N MET A 319 -12.38 -15.91 -5.60
CA MET A 319 -10.98 -15.50 -5.58
C MET A 319 -10.59 -14.83 -4.26
N ASP A 320 -11.45 -13.95 -3.72
CA ASP A 320 -11.23 -13.29 -2.44
C ASP A 320 -12.55 -12.80 -1.79
N GLY A 321 -12.45 -12.03 -0.70
CA GLY A 321 -13.62 -11.51 0.01
C GLY A 321 -14.42 -10.43 -0.71
N ASN A 322 -13.91 -9.90 -1.82
CA ASN A 322 -14.62 -8.94 -2.66
C ASN A 322 -15.23 -9.60 -3.90
N ASP A 323 -15.18 -10.95 -3.99
CA ASP A 323 -15.64 -11.79 -5.11
C ASP A 323 -16.93 -12.53 -4.80
N PRO A 324 -18.04 -11.85 -4.45
CA PRO A 324 -19.31 -12.53 -4.32
C PRO A 324 -19.88 -12.84 -5.71
N ASP A 325 -20.11 -14.10 -5.98
CA ASP A 325 -20.78 -14.54 -7.20
C ASP A 325 -22.29 -14.30 -7.14
N PHE A 326 -22.81 -13.47 -8.05
CA PHE A 326 -24.24 -13.33 -8.27
C PHE A 326 -24.71 -14.11 -9.50
N TYR A 327 -25.77 -14.90 -9.31
CA TYR A 327 -26.49 -15.57 -10.38
C TYR A 327 -27.95 -15.15 -10.42
N ARG A 328 -28.52 -15.00 -11.62
CA ARG A 328 -29.94 -14.70 -11.82
C ARG A 328 -30.68 -15.92 -12.37
N LEU A 329 -31.82 -16.25 -11.76
CA LEU A 329 -32.74 -17.28 -12.23
C LEU A 329 -34.18 -16.73 -12.26
N SER A 330 -34.96 -17.13 -13.27
CA SER A 330 -36.38 -16.74 -13.39
C SER A 330 -37.28 -17.90 -12.99
N GLY A 331 -38.07 -17.74 -11.94
CA GLY A 331 -38.88 -18.80 -11.33
C GLY A 331 -39.67 -19.61 -12.36
N VAL A 332 -39.67 -20.93 -12.19
CA VAL A 332 -40.39 -21.88 -13.06
C VAL A 332 -41.64 -22.42 -12.37
N GLY A 333 -42.52 -23.08 -13.13
CA GLY A 333 -43.67 -23.79 -12.58
C GLY A 333 -43.22 -24.93 -11.66
N GLY A 334 -43.83 -25.02 -10.47
CA GLY A 334 -43.35 -25.86 -9.38
C GLY A 334 -42.79 -24.93 -8.29
N ASN A 335 -43.57 -24.71 -7.23
CA ASN A 335 -43.39 -23.62 -6.26
C ASN A 335 -42.13 -23.73 -5.38
N THR A 336 -41.12 -24.53 -5.74
CA THR A 336 -39.93 -24.78 -4.91
C THR A 336 -38.73 -25.13 -5.78
N VAL A 337 -37.59 -24.52 -5.45
CA VAL A 337 -36.28 -24.74 -6.07
C VAL A 337 -35.34 -25.26 -5.02
N ASN A 338 -34.60 -26.33 -5.34
CA ASN A 338 -33.52 -26.82 -4.50
C ASN A 338 -32.21 -26.24 -5.00
N VAL A 339 -31.46 -25.60 -4.11
CA VAL A 339 -30.12 -25.09 -4.36
C VAL A 339 -29.15 -25.97 -3.61
N ARG A 340 -28.16 -26.51 -4.32
CA ARG A 340 -27.05 -27.26 -3.72
C ARG A 340 -25.73 -26.60 -4.12
N LEU A 341 -24.89 -26.35 -3.13
CA LEU A 341 -23.49 -25.99 -3.31
C LEU A 341 -22.62 -27.13 -2.77
N GLU A 342 -21.78 -27.66 -3.65
CA GLU A 342 -20.68 -28.55 -3.33
C GLU A 342 -19.41 -27.72 -3.23
N ASN A 343 -18.77 -27.73 -2.05
CA ASN A 343 -17.50 -27.07 -1.86
C ASN A 343 -16.37 -27.93 -2.41
N GLN A 344 -15.66 -27.45 -3.43
CA GLN A 344 -14.56 -28.16 -4.08
C GLN A 344 -13.19 -27.66 -3.59
N SER A 345 -13.18 -26.98 -2.44
CA SER A 345 -11.99 -26.43 -1.80
C SER A 345 -11.95 -26.79 -0.30
N ASN A 346 -10.73 -26.84 0.24
CA ASN A 346 -10.52 -26.98 1.68
C ASN A 346 -10.45 -25.62 2.41
N THR A 347 -10.41 -24.51 1.68
CA THR A 347 -10.26 -23.16 2.25
C THR A 347 -11.56 -22.35 2.22
N LEU A 348 -12.49 -22.68 1.32
CA LEU A 348 -13.73 -21.93 1.17
C LEU A 348 -14.67 -22.20 2.35
N ARG A 349 -15.21 -21.13 2.94
CA ARG A 349 -16.30 -21.16 3.92
C ARG A 349 -17.52 -20.50 3.30
N PRO A 350 -18.37 -21.25 2.60
CA PRO A 350 -19.40 -20.66 1.73
C PRO A 350 -20.52 -20.01 2.55
N MET A 351 -21.01 -18.87 2.06
CA MET A 351 -22.28 -18.25 2.43
C MET A 351 -23.17 -18.14 1.19
N ILE A 352 -24.47 -18.35 1.34
CA ILE A 352 -25.42 -18.17 0.24
C ILE A 352 -26.63 -17.37 0.71
N ARG A 353 -27.03 -16.37 -0.10
CA ARG A 353 -28.30 -15.64 0.05
C ARG A 353 -29.13 -15.77 -1.22
N ILE A 354 -30.44 -15.81 -1.03
CA ILE A 354 -31.41 -15.67 -2.09
C ILE A 354 -32.08 -14.32 -1.92
N LEU A 355 -32.01 -13.51 -2.97
CA LEU A 355 -32.65 -12.20 -3.04
C LEU A 355 -33.84 -12.25 -4.00
N ASN A 356 -34.90 -11.52 -3.66
CA ASN A 356 -36.03 -11.27 -4.55
C ASN A 356 -35.63 -10.32 -5.70
N ALA A 357 -36.54 -10.13 -6.65
CA ALA A 357 -36.36 -9.19 -7.77
C ALA A 357 -35.98 -7.77 -7.32
N ASP A 358 -36.57 -7.30 -6.20
CA ASP A 358 -36.30 -6.01 -5.57
C ASP A 358 -35.04 -5.97 -4.70
N LYS A 359 -34.25 -7.07 -4.70
CA LYS A 359 -33.01 -7.28 -3.93
C LYS A 359 -33.23 -7.39 -2.41
N SER A 360 -34.46 -7.48 -1.93
CA SER A 360 -34.73 -7.87 -0.54
C SER A 360 -34.31 -9.33 -0.32
N VAL A 361 -33.78 -9.64 0.87
CA VAL A 361 -33.38 -11.00 1.22
C VAL A 361 -34.64 -11.87 1.37
N ALA A 362 -34.81 -12.82 0.46
CA ALA A 362 -35.86 -13.83 0.53
C ALA A 362 -35.49 -14.94 1.52
N ARG A 363 -34.20 -15.31 1.53
CA ARG A 363 -33.63 -16.34 2.40
C ARG A 363 -32.14 -16.13 2.54
N GLU A 364 -31.62 -16.37 3.73
CA GLU A 364 -30.19 -16.37 4.00
C GLU A 364 -29.81 -17.70 4.64
N TRP A 365 -28.71 -18.29 4.17
CA TRP A 365 -28.14 -19.49 4.75
C TRP A 365 -26.65 -19.30 4.98
N VAL A 366 -26.28 -19.38 6.25
CA VAL A 366 -24.89 -19.29 6.70
C VAL A 366 -24.56 -20.61 7.38
N THR A 367 -23.52 -21.30 6.89
CA THR A 367 -23.06 -22.50 7.61
C THR A 367 -22.58 -22.10 9.00
N THR A 368 -22.89 -22.92 10.00
CA THR A 368 -22.21 -22.84 11.29
C THR A 368 -20.81 -23.42 11.15
N ASN A 369 -19.87 -22.60 10.70
CA ASN A 369 -18.43 -22.67 11.01
C ASN A 369 -17.57 -23.88 10.54
N ALA A 370 -17.97 -24.68 9.54
CA ALA A 370 -17.10 -25.76 9.03
C ALA A 370 -16.55 -25.47 7.62
N GLU A 371 -15.21 -25.50 7.49
CA GLU A 371 -14.54 -25.57 6.19
C GLU A 371 -15.00 -26.82 5.42
N GLY A 372 -15.16 -26.70 4.10
CA GLY A 372 -15.61 -27.83 3.28
C GLY A 372 -17.11 -28.16 3.40
N ALA A 373 -17.91 -27.33 4.09
CA ALA A 373 -19.35 -27.59 4.23
C ALA A 373 -20.08 -27.49 2.87
N GLU A 374 -20.87 -28.52 2.56
CA GLU A 374 -21.88 -28.46 1.50
C GLU A 374 -23.10 -27.69 2.01
N LEU A 375 -23.74 -26.92 1.13
CA LEU A 375 -24.99 -26.22 1.42
C LEU A 375 -26.10 -26.82 0.56
N ALA A 376 -27.22 -27.17 1.19
CA ALA A 376 -28.43 -27.58 0.49
C ALA A 376 -29.64 -26.93 1.16
N PHE A 377 -30.44 -26.21 0.40
CA PHE A 377 -31.68 -25.61 0.89
C PHE A 377 -32.70 -25.49 -0.24
N SER A 378 -33.94 -25.25 0.15
CA SER A 378 -35.04 -25.03 -0.79
C SER A 378 -35.73 -23.70 -0.50
N PHE A 379 -36.22 -23.05 -1.56
CA PHE A 379 -37.01 -21.83 -1.45
C PHE A 379 -38.13 -21.80 -2.47
N SER A 380 -39.20 -21.07 -2.18
CA SER A 380 -40.34 -20.96 -3.07
C SER A 380 -40.14 -19.88 -4.11
N VAL A 381 -40.53 -20.18 -5.34
CA VAL A 381 -40.47 -19.27 -6.48
C VAL A 381 -41.84 -19.00 -7.07
N THR A 382 -42.03 -17.77 -7.53
CA THR A 382 -43.16 -17.37 -8.36
C THR A 382 -42.76 -17.52 -9.83
N PRO A 383 -43.58 -18.19 -10.67
CA PRO A 383 -43.31 -18.30 -12.09
C PRO A 383 -43.10 -16.93 -12.75
N GLY A 384 -42.00 -16.77 -13.49
CA GLY A 384 -41.64 -15.53 -14.19
C GLY A 384 -41.04 -14.42 -13.32
N GLN A 385 -40.94 -14.61 -12.01
CA GLN A 385 -40.25 -13.67 -11.12
C GLN A 385 -38.76 -13.97 -11.07
N ASP A 386 -37.92 -12.93 -11.15
CA ASP A 386 -36.47 -13.07 -11.00
C ASP A 386 -36.06 -13.21 -9.53
N TYR A 387 -35.10 -14.11 -9.31
CA TYR A 387 -34.40 -14.32 -8.05
C TYR A 387 -32.89 -14.26 -8.29
N PHE A 388 -32.16 -13.82 -7.28
CA PHE A 388 -30.70 -13.71 -7.32
C PHE A 388 -30.09 -14.62 -6.26
N VAL A 389 -29.12 -15.44 -6.65
CA VAL A 389 -28.29 -16.22 -5.73
C VAL A 389 -27.00 -15.43 -5.55
N GLU A 390 -26.75 -14.95 -4.34
CA GLU A 390 -25.47 -14.37 -3.93
C GLU A 390 -24.69 -15.46 -3.20
N LEU A 391 -23.48 -15.72 -3.65
CA LEU A 391 -22.58 -16.71 -3.09
C LEU A 391 -21.26 -16.03 -2.76
N GLY A 392 -20.74 -16.23 -1.55
CA GLY A 392 -19.48 -15.61 -1.15
C GLY A 392 -18.71 -16.45 -0.16
N GLY A 393 -17.47 -16.06 0.10
CA GLY A 393 -16.64 -16.64 1.13
C GLY A 393 -16.68 -15.85 2.43
N GLN A 394 -17.10 -16.49 3.53
CA GLN A 394 -17.01 -15.87 4.85
C GLN A 394 -15.57 -15.54 5.21
N TYR A 395 -15.37 -14.40 5.87
CA TYR A 395 -14.04 -13.90 6.28
C TYR A 395 -13.04 -13.76 5.13
N GLY A 396 -13.52 -13.62 3.89
CA GLY A 396 -12.68 -13.58 2.69
C GLY A 396 -12.07 -14.94 2.33
N SER A 397 -12.67 -16.04 2.80
CA SER A 397 -12.29 -17.37 2.35
C SER A 397 -12.50 -17.52 0.84
N MET A 398 -11.64 -18.32 0.22
CA MET A 398 -11.57 -18.46 -1.24
C MET A 398 -11.63 -19.93 -1.63
N GLY A 399 -12.03 -20.23 -2.86
CA GLY A 399 -11.98 -21.56 -3.41
C GLY A 399 -13.04 -21.87 -4.45
N LYS A 400 -12.87 -23.04 -5.08
CA LYS A 400 -13.76 -23.57 -6.10
C LYS A 400 -15.02 -24.17 -5.49
N TYR A 401 -16.13 -24.06 -6.22
CA TYR A 401 -17.39 -24.69 -5.85
C TYR A 401 -18.16 -25.16 -7.10
N ARG A 402 -19.15 -26.02 -6.86
CA ARG A 402 -20.18 -26.38 -7.84
C ARG A 402 -21.55 -26.00 -7.30
N LEU A 403 -22.28 -25.13 -7.98
CA LEU A 403 -23.66 -24.75 -7.68
C LEU A 403 -24.62 -25.50 -8.61
N SER A 404 -25.67 -26.10 -8.06
CA SER A 404 -26.71 -26.79 -8.84
C SER A 404 -28.10 -26.36 -8.38
N THR A 405 -29.00 -26.12 -9.33
CA THR A 405 -30.41 -25.76 -9.07
C THR A 405 -31.33 -26.82 -9.67
N HIS A 406 -32.25 -27.38 -8.87
CA HIS A 406 -33.14 -28.48 -9.28
C HIS A 406 -34.58 -28.28 -8.84
#